data_AF-A0A8R7PCV6-F1
#
_entry.id   AF-A0A8R7PCV6-F1
#
_cell.length_a   1.000
_cell.length_b   1.000
_cell.length_c   1.000
_cell.angle_alpha   90.00
_cell.angle_beta   90.00
_cell.angle_gamma   90.00
#
_symmetry.space_group_name_H-M   'P 1'
#
loop_
_entity.id
_entity.type
_entity.pdbx_description
1 polymer ?
#
loop_
_entity_poly.entity_id
_entity_poly.type
_entity_poly.pdbx_seq_one_letter_code
_entity_poly.pdbx_strand_id
1 'polypeptide(L)'
;KDQVTRRVLLQGRSHSGLYSVPSSHVSSSFGQSSRHVLSVVKLTFDHWHKRLGHPSSSIVDSVIRLNKLACAPSRESLVCDACQRGKVHQLPYNNSSHVTNSPLELVHTDVWG
;
A
#
# COMPACT_ATOMS: atom_id res chain seq x y z
N LYS A 1 -7.05 -20.03 16.57
CA LYS A 1 -6.35 -19.92 17.87
C LYS A 1 -5.95 -18.47 18.04
N ASP A 2 -6.05 -17.92 19.25
CA ASP A 2 -5.58 -16.57 19.54
C ASP A 2 -4.05 -16.50 19.34
N GLN A 3 -3.54 -15.44 18.72
CA GLN A 3 -2.10 -15.36 18.38
C GLN A 3 -1.22 -15.16 19.63
N VAL A 4 -1.74 -14.50 20.66
CA VAL A 4 -0.97 -14.14 21.86
C VAL A 4 -1.09 -15.23 22.93
N THR A 5 -2.33 -15.60 23.29
CA THR A 5 -2.62 -16.56 24.36
C THR A 5 -2.63 -18.01 23.89
N ARG A 6 -2.56 -18.24 22.57
CA ARG A 6 -2.67 -19.57 21.93
C ARG A 6 -3.94 -20.35 22.27
N ARG A 7 -4.93 -19.73 22.91
CA ARG A 7 -6.18 -20.39 23.27
C ARG A 7 -6.98 -20.74 22.02
N VAL A 8 -7.67 -21.87 22.08
CA VAL A 8 -8.61 -22.27 21.04
C VAL A 8 -9.82 -21.33 21.13
N LEU A 9 -10.05 -20.57 20.06
CA LEU A 9 -11.13 -19.56 20.00
C LEU A 9 -12.48 -20.21 19.67
N LEU A 10 -12.46 -21.23 18.81
CA LEU A 10 -13.65 -21.95 18.38
C LEU A 10 -13.24 -23.38 18.00
N GLN A 11 -14.07 -24.34 18.40
CA GLN A 11 -13.95 -25.74 18.00
C GLN A 11 -15.30 -26.17 17.43
N GLY A 12 -15.30 -26.75 16.24
CA GLY A 12 -16.52 -27.17 15.55
C GLY A 12 -16.21 -28.24 14.51
N ARG A 13 -17.22 -29.03 14.16
CA ARG A 13 -17.11 -30.00 13.07
C ARG A 13 -17.17 -29.24 11.73
N SER A 14 -16.36 -29.66 10.76
CA SER A 14 -16.49 -29.15 9.40
C SER A 14 -17.78 -29.72 8.79
N HIS A 15 -18.56 -28.86 8.14
CA HIS A 15 -19.72 -29.26 7.35
C HIS A 15 -19.49 -28.77 5.91
N SER A 16 -19.45 -29.70 4.96
CA SER A 16 -19.20 -29.42 3.54
C SER A 16 -17.90 -28.62 3.27
N GLY A 17 -16.84 -28.90 4.02
CA GLY A 17 -15.54 -28.22 3.88
C GLY A 17 -15.47 -26.82 4.50
N LEU A 18 -16.55 -26.37 5.16
CA LEU A 18 -16.61 -25.08 5.85
C LEU A 18 -16.77 -25.27 7.36
N TYR A 19 -16.29 -24.31 8.14
CA TYR A 19 -16.49 -24.27 9.59
C TYR A 19 -17.47 -23.15 9.92
N SER A 20 -18.65 -23.51 10.41
CA SER A 20 -19.67 -22.53 10.80
C SER A 20 -19.30 -21.88 12.13
N VAL A 21 -19.16 -20.55 12.12
CA VAL A 21 -19.06 -19.76 13.35
C VAL A 21 -20.49 -19.52 13.83
N PRO A 22 -20.87 -19.93 15.06
CA PRO A 22 -22.19 -19.64 15.58
C PRO A 22 -22.33 -18.11 15.66
N SER A 23 -23.16 -17.55 14.78
CA SER A 23 -23.66 -16.20 14.97
C SER A 23 -24.58 -16.26 16.18
N SER A 24 -24.26 -15.51 17.23
CA SER A 24 -25.15 -15.30 18.37
C SER A 24 -26.39 -14.52 17.90
N HIS A 25 -27.26 -15.20 17.15
CA HIS A 25 -28.60 -14.72 16.87
C HIS A 25 -29.41 -14.90 18.15
N VAL A 26 -29.59 -13.79 18.84
CA VAL A 26 -30.76 -13.55 19.69
C VAL A 26 -31.97 -14.00 18.88
N SER A 27 -32.64 -15.06 19.33
CA SER A 27 -33.93 -15.41 18.79
C SER A 27 -34.91 -14.28 19.10
N SER A 28 -35.73 -13.94 18.10
CA SER A 28 -37.04 -13.28 18.17
C SER A 28 -37.12 -11.86 17.62
N SER A 29 -37.98 -11.75 16.60
CA SER A 29 -38.82 -10.60 16.24
C SER A 29 -38.23 -9.55 15.30
N PHE A 30 -38.76 -9.55 14.07
CA PHE A 30 -38.91 -8.43 13.14
C PHE A 30 -38.32 -7.08 13.60
N GLY A 31 -37.07 -6.81 13.20
CA GLY A 31 -36.46 -5.51 13.47
C GLY A 31 -34.95 -5.56 13.26
N GLN A 32 -34.50 -4.98 12.15
CA GLN A 32 -33.13 -4.51 11.89
C GLN A 32 -32.00 -5.24 12.65
N SER A 33 -31.41 -6.24 11.99
CA SER A 33 -30.02 -6.60 12.28
C SER A 33 -29.17 -5.34 12.13
N SER A 34 -28.71 -4.76 13.25
CA SER A 34 -27.72 -3.69 13.22
C SER A 34 -26.45 -4.27 12.63
N ARG A 35 -26.24 -4.04 11.33
CA ARG A 35 -24.94 -4.22 10.70
C ARG A 35 -24.02 -3.22 11.35
N HIS A 36 -23.36 -3.63 12.43
CA HIS A 36 -22.28 -2.87 13.03
C HIS A 36 -21.12 -2.88 12.03
N VAL A 37 -21.09 -1.88 11.16
CA VAL A 37 -19.90 -1.57 10.37
C VAL A 37 -18.89 -1.00 11.38
N LEU A 38 -17.83 -1.77 11.65
CA LEU A 38 -16.66 -1.27 12.36
C LEU A 38 -16.19 0.00 11.64
N SER A 39 -16.35 1.15 12.30
CA SER A 39 -15.93 2.50 11.91
C SER A 39 -15.36 2.63 10.48
N VAL A 40 -16.13 3.25 9.57
CA VAL A 40 -15.57 3.72 8.29
C VAL A 40 -14.62 4.87 8.60
N VAL A 41 -13.35 4.54 8.86
CA VAL A 41 -12.27 5.52 8.83
C VAL A 41 -12.25 6.08 7.41
N LYS A 42 -12.70 7.33 7.24
CA LYS A 42 -12.59 8.01 5.96
C LYS A 42 -11.12 8.09 5.60
N LEU A 43 -10.74 7.40 4.53
CA LEU A 43 -9.37 7.38 4.05
C LEU A 43 -9.01 8.76 3.54
N THR A 44 -7.79 9.23 3.83
CA THR A 44 -7.28 10.45 3.20
C THR A 44 -6.80 10.17 1.78
N PHE A 45 -6.50 11.23 1.03
CA PHE A 45 -5.92 11.12 -0.30
C PHE A 45 -4.64 10.26 -0.32
N ASP A 46 -3.74 10.45 0.65
CA ASP A 46 -2.49 9.67 0.76
C ASP A 46 -2.75 8.16 0.95
N HIS A 47 -3.80 7.80 1.71
CA HIS A 47 -4.20 6.39 1.84
C HIS A 47 -4.66 5.81 0.51
N TRP A 48 -5.45 6.56 -0.27
CA TRP A 48 -5.88 6.13 -1.61
C TRP A 48 -4.70 6.02 -2.56
N HIS A 49 -3.79 7.00 -2.55
CA HIS A 49 -2.56 6.97 -3.34
C HIS A 49 -1.71 5.72 -3.06
N LYS A 50 -1.50 5.37 -1.78
CA LYS A 50 -0.74 4.16 -1.39
C LYS A 50 -1.48 2.88 -1.75
N ARG A 51 -2.80 2.78 -1.49
CA ARG A 51 -3.60 1.57 -1.75
C ARG A 51 -3.76 1.25 -3.23
N LEU A 52 -3.80 2.28 -4.09
CA LEU A 52 -3.95 2.11 -5.54
C LEU A 52 -2.61 1.85 -6.25
N GLY A 53 -1.51 1.71 -5.52
CA GLY A 53 -0.20 1.41 -6.10
C GLY A 53 0.56 2.64 -6.60
N HIS A 54 0.50 3.74 -5.86
CA HIS A 54 1.24 4.97 -6.15
C HIS A 54 0.97 5.65 -7.52
N PRO A 55 -0.28 5.67 -8.04
CA PRO A 55 -0.57 6.38 -9.28
C PRO A 55 -0.47 7.90 -9.08
N SER A 56 -0.40 8.64 -10.19
CA SER A 56 -0.36 10.10 -10.15
C SER A 56 -1.58 10.69 -9.45
N SER A 57 -1.44 11.88 -8.88
CA SER A 57 -2.51 12.52 -8.15
C SER A 57 -3.79 12.71 -8.98
N SER A 58 -3.65 12.98 -10.28
CA SER A 58 -4.76 13.10 -11.23
C SER A 58 -5.55 11.79 -11.39
N ILE A 59 -4.88 10.64 -11.37
CA ILE A 59 -5.52 9.33 -11.47
C ILE A 59 -6.22 8.97 -10.17
N VAL A 60 -5.58 9.23 -9.02
CA VAL A 60 -6.23 9.03 -7.70
C VAL A 60 -7.50 9.87 -7.60
N ASP A 61 -7.44 11.14 -7.98
CA ASP A 61 -8.59 12.06 -7.97
C ASP A 61 -9.70 11.58 -8.91
N SER A 62 -9.34 11.13 -10.11
CA SER A 62 -10.31 10.55 -11.06
C SER A 62 -10.98 9.29 -10.50
N VAL A 63 -10.22 8.37 -9.92
CA VAL A 63 -10.77 7.15 -9.31
C VAL A 63 -11.70 7.47 -8.15
N ILE A 64 -11.33 8.41 -7.27
CA ILE A 64 -12.16 8.83 -6.13
C ILE A 64 -13.49 9.43 -6.64
N ARG A 65 -13.45 10.34 -7.61
CA ARG A 65 -14.65 10.99 -8.16
C ARG A 65 -15.55 10.03 -8.93
N LEU A 66 -14.99 9.27 -9.86
CA LEU A 66 -15.75 8.36 -10.74
C LEU A 66 -16.45 7.26 -9.93
N ASN A 67 -15.85 6.82 -8.83
CA ASN A 67 -16.39 5.76 -7.98
C ASN A 67 -17.07 6.29 -6.70
N LYS A 68 -17.19 7.62 -6.54
CA LYS A 68 -17.81 8.27 -5.36
C LYS A 68 -17.25 7.77 -4.02
N LEU A 69 -15.93 7.57 -3.97
CA LEU A 69 -15.25 7.04 -2.79
C LEU A 69 -15.19 8.09 -1.68
N ALA A 70 -15.36 7.66 -0.43
CA ALA A 70 -15.19 8.55 0.72
C ALA A 70 -13.72 8.94 0.86
N CYS A 71 -13.44 10.25 0.81
CA CYS A 71 -12.11 10.81 1.02
C CYS A 71 -12.18 11.91 2.08
N ALA A 72 -11.38 11.79 3.14
CA ALA A 72 -11.23 12.85 4.13
C ALA A 72 -10.31 13.96 3.59
N PRO A 73 -10.63 15.24 3.84
CA PRO A 73 -9.72 16.34 3.49
C PRO A 73 -8.38 16.15 4.22
N SER A 74 -7.28 16.10 3.46
CA SER A 74 -5.93 16.05 4.02
C SER A 74 -5.33 17.44 4.00
N ARG A 75 -4.66 17.85 5.08
CA ARG A 75 -4.14 19.22 5.21
C ARG A 75 -2.83 19.45 4.47
N GLU A 76 -2.15 18.42 3.98
CA GLU A 76 -0.84 18.59 3.35
C GLU A 76 -0.64 17.63 2.18
N SER A 77 -0.23 18.18 1.04
CA SER A 77 0.29 17.43 -0.11
C SER A 77 1.68 16.90 0.28
N LEU A 78 1.75 15.78 0.99
CA LEU A 78 3.03 15.11 1.19
C LEU A 78 3.50 14.51 -0.14
N VAL A 79 4.71 14.89 -0.54
CA VAL A 79 5.45 14.12 -1.53
C VAL A 79 5.62 12.71 -0.97
N CYS A 80 5.14 11.72 -1.71
CA CYS A 80 5.25 10.34 -1.28
C CYS A 80 6.71 9.87 -1.36
N ASP A 81 7.27 9.53 -0.21
CA ASP A 81 8.60 8.93 -0.03
C ASP A 81 8.92 7.79 -1.02
N ALA A 82 7.98 6.85 -1.20
CA ALA A 82 8.17 5.71 -2.09
C ALA A 82 8.24 6.16 -3.56
N CYS A 83 7.37 7.10 -3.95
CA CYS A 83 7.39 7.68 -5.30
C CYS A 83 8.67 8.47 -5.55
N GLN A 84 9.14 9.24 -4.56
CA GLN A 84 10.37 10.00 -4.67
C GLN A 84 11.55 9.05 -4.87
N ARG A 85 11.70 8.04 -4.01
CA ARG A 85 12.77 7.04 -4.14
C ARG A 85 12.71 6.28 -5.46
N GLY A 86 11.52 5.94 -5.95
CA GLY A 86 11.34 5.22 -7.21
C GLY A 86 11.53 6.09 -8.47
N LYS A 87 11.42 7.42 -8.37
CA LYS A 87 11.56 8.34 -9.51
C LYS A 87 12.89 9.08 -9.54
N VAL A 88 13.66 9.06 -8.45
CA VAL A 88 15.00 9.65 -8.42
C VAL A 88 15.90 8.83 -9.35
N HIS A 89 16.45 9.51 -10.33
CA HIS A 89 17.53 8.99 -11.15
C HIS A 89 18.85 9.41 -10.50
N GLN A 90 19.89 8.60 -10.67
CA GLN A 90 21.23 9.01 -10.27
C GLN A 90 21.57 10.33 -10.98
N LEU A 91 22.08 11.31 -10.22
CA LEU A 91 22.56 12.55 -10.82
C LEU A 91 23.72 12.24 -11.78
N PRO A 92 23.91 13.07 -12.83
CA PRO A 92 25.05 12.90 -13.73
C PRO A 92 26.36 12.80 -12.94
N TYR A 93 27.21 11.87 -13.33
CA TYR A 93 28.59 11.83 -12.83
C TYR A 93 29.29 13.14 -13.19
N ASN A 94 30.17 13.60 -12.31
CA ASN A 94 31.04 14.73 -12.63
C ASN A 94 31.92 14.38 -13.83
N ASN A 95 32.23 15.40 -14.63
CA ASN A 95 33.19 15.22 -15.72
C ASN A 95 34.54 14.78 -15.17
N SER A 96 35.16 13.83 -15.87
CA SER A 96 36.54 13.43 -15.59
C SER A 96 37.48 14.63 -15.78
N SER A 97 38.41 14.81 -14.84
CA SER A 97 39.50 15.79 -14.95
C SER A 97 40.75 15.19 -15.61
N HIS A 98 40.73 13.90 -15.96
CA HIS A 98 41.89 13.23 -16.53
C HIS A 98 42.06 13.59 -18.01
N VAL A 99 43.21 14.18 -18.33
CA VAL A 99 43.65 14.49 -19.69
C VAL A 99 45.03 13.85 -19.89
N THR A 100 45.20 13.10 -20.96
CA THR A 100 46.48 12.48 -21.34
C THR A 100 47.15 13.29 -22.45
N ASN A 101 48.46 13.51 -22.34
CA ASN A 101 49.26 14.26 -23.30
C ASN A 101 50.15 13.36 -24.17
N SER A 102 50.21 12.06 -23.87
CA SER A 102 51.05 11.10 -24.57
C SER A 102 50.32 9.77 -24.86
N PRO A 103 50.72 9.03 -25.91
CA PRO A 103 50.13 7.73 -26.20
C PRO A 103 50.33 6.74 -25.03
N LEU A 104 49.28 5.97 -24.71
CA LEU A 104 49.27 4.93 -23.65
C LEU A 104 49.45 5.43 -22.21
N GLU A 105 49.28 6.73 -21.95
CA GLU A 105 49.40 7.31 -20.60
C GLU A 105 48.29 6.88 -19.63
N LEU A 106 47.11 6.54 -20.14
CA LEU A 106 45.99 6.00 -19.37
C LEU A 106 45.33 4.85 -20.13
N VAL A 107 45.19 3.70 -19.47
CA VAL A 107 44.50 2.52 -19.99
C VAL A 107 43.34 2.19 -19.04
N HIS A 108 42.12 2.20 -19.57
CA HIS A 108 40.93 1.77 -18.84
C HIS A 108 40.58 0.33 -19.23
N THR A 109 40.55 -0.57 -18.26
CA THR A 109 40.16 -1.97 -18.46
C THR A 109 38.91 -2.25 -17.63
N ASP A 110 37.85 -2.70 -18.28
CA ASP A 110 36.61 -3.10 -17.62
C ASP A 110 36.49 -4.63 -17.64
N VAL A 111 36.02 -5.20 -16.52
CA VAL A 111 35.83 -6.65 -16.36
C VAL A 111 34.37 -6.87 -16.05
N TRP A 112 33.60 -7.15 -17.10
CA TRP A 112 32.18 -7.45 -16.97
C TRP A 112 32.02 -8.89 -16.48
N GLY A 113 31.10 -9.10 -15.54
CA GLY A 113 30.70 -10.41 -15.00
C GLY A 113 29.20 -10.49 -14.83
#